data_AF-A0AAW7X3S9-F1
#
_entry.id   AF-A0AAW7X3S9-F1
#
_cell.length_a   1.000
_cell.length_b   1.000
_cell.length_c   1.000
_cell.angle_alpha   90.00
_cell.angle_beta   90.00
_cell.angle_gamma   90.00
#
_symmetry.space_group_name_H-M   'P 1'
#
loop_
_entity.id
_entity.type
_entity.pdbx_description
1 polymer ?
#
loop_
_entity_poly.entity_id
_entity_poly.type
_entity_poly.pdbx_seq_one_letter_code
_entity_poly.pdbx_strand_id
1 'polypeptide(L)'
;MFSEAEYYCEFKIIRNKFRKYKYLKLIERSLAYINAPAANDLEAIRRQPWTVMLFIKWVLLDDLYPNDAGREVNDNDIHRILQSMLEMADKLRMPNEYEHLSLFFRNLAFQQFPYQIDFHFWHLSRQSILFSKLDNNHYIQKEFTRKTGLDIQDFIDLAVVTLARFLNSQETYLHENWFSTLHTKHSANKIKCFLSTISKDINKIREILIDKDNGKRPATEQFEATPFFEFPLIKVANGYILTHKNILFRRLEHYIYDIMRSTNSTKFMDRFGGIFERYVENSLKHSQIEFYTEKNLKEYLAGTESK
;
A
#
# COMPACT_ATOMS: atom_id res chain seq x y z
N MET A 1 15.26 26.78 12.67
CA MET A 1 14.29 26.34 13.68
C MET A 1 12.98 26.13 12.96
N PHE A 2 12.46 24.90 12.98
CA PHE A 2 11.20 24.53 12.35
C PHE A 2 10.02 25.44 12.75
N SER A 3 9.18 25.80 11.78
CA SER A 3 7.96 26.58 11.97
C SER A 3 6.79 26.00 11.17
N GLU A 4 5.73 25.61 11.89
CA GLU A 4 4.49 25.09 11.29
C GLU A 4 3.83 26.13 10.37
N ALA A 5 3.92 27.41 10.72
CA ALA A 5 3.35 28.50 9.93
C ALA A 5 4.08 28.70 8.60
N GLU A 6 5.41 28.58 8.60
CA GLU A 6 6.23 28.66 7.38
C GLU A 6 5.92 27.48 6.44
N TYR A 7 5.85 26.27 6.99
CA TYR A 7 5.43 25.08 6.23
C TYR A 7 4.05 25.29 5.59
N TYR A 8 3.07 25.78 6.36
CA TYR A 8 1.74 26.03 5.84
C TYR A 8 1.68 27.13 4.76
N CYS A 9 2.56 28.14 4.83
CA CYS A 9 2.71 29.15 3.78
C CYS A 9 3.21 28.54 2.47
N GLU A 10 4.22 27.67 2.51
CA GLU A 10 4.71 26.95 1.33
C GLU A 10 3.62 26.06 0.72
N PHE A 11 2.84 25.38 1.56
CA PHE A 11 1.71 24.58 1.10
C PHE A 11 0.72 25.43 0.29
N LYS A 12 0.37 26.64 0.77
CA LYS A 12 -0.54 27.54 0.03
C LYS A 12 0.02 27.94 -1.33
N ILE A 13 1.33 28.18 -1.42
CA ILE A 13 2.00 28.53 -2.69
C ILE A 13 1.87 27.36 -3.67
N ILE A 14 2.16 26.14 -3.24
CA ILE A 14 2.02 24.92 -4.05
C ILE A 14 0.55 24.71 -4.46
N ARG A 15 -0.38 24.88 -3.52
CA ARG A 15 -1.82 24.78 -3.76
C ARG A 15 -2.29 25.72 -4.87
N ASN A 16 -1.88 26.98 -4.80
CA ASN A 16 -2.24 27.96 -5.81
C ASN A 16 -1.59 27.67 -7.18
N LYS A 17 -0.47 26.93 -7.22
CA LYS A 17 0.12 26.46 -8.49
C LYS A 17 -0.74 25.37 -9.12
N PHE A 18 -1.10 24.32 -8.36
CA PHE A 18 -1.85 23.20 -8.94
C PHE A 18 -3.32 23.54 -9.26
N ARG A 19 -3.94 24.49 -8.55
CA ARG A 19 -5.31 25.00 -8.82
C ARG A 19 -5.52 25.58 -10.23
N LYS A 20 -4.45 25.80 -10.99
CA LYS A 20 -4.51 26.32 -12.36
C LYS A 20 -4.85 25.25 -13.39
N TYR A 21 -4.74 23.96 -13.04
CA TYR A 21 -4.82 22.85 -13.98
C TYR A 21 -5.98 21.92 -13.68
N LYS A 22 -6.35 21.10 -14.66
CA LYS A 22 -7.33 20.01 -14.48
C LYS A 22 -6.78 18.94 -13.54
N TYR A 23 -7.52 18.59 -12.49
CA TYR A 23 -6.99 17.73 -11.43
C TYR A 23 -6.81 16.29 -11.88
N LEU A 24 -7.74 15.75 -12.66
CA LEU A 24 -7.59 14.40 -13.20
C LEU A 24 -6.32 14.26 -14.05
N LYS A 25 -6.00 15.28 -14.86
CA LYS A 25 -4.79 15.29 -15.68
C LYS A 25 -3.52 15.48 -14.85
N LEU A 26 -3.56 16.27 -13.77
CA LEU A 26 -2.47 16.34 -12.81
C LEU A 26 -2.18 14.97 -12.19
N ILE A 27 -3.22 14.28 -11.72
CA ILE A 27 -3.08 12.97 -11.09
C ILE A 27 -2.51 11.95 -12.08
N GLU A 28 -3.10 11.86 -13.29
CA GLU A 28 -2.63 10.96 -14.35
C GLU A 28 -1.14 11.18 -14.67
N ARG A 29 -0.73 12.44 -14.86
CA ARG A 29 0.66 12.78 -15.18
C ARG A 29 1.62 12.55 -14.02
N SER A 30 1.19 12.82 -12.78
CA SER A 30 1.99 12.51 -11.59
C SER A 30 2.21 11.01 -11.42
N LEU A 31 1.19 10.19 -11.67
CA LEU A 31 1.31 8.73 -11.65
C LEU A 31 2.20 8.22 -12.79
N ALA A 32 2.09 8.81 -13.99
CA ALA A 32 2.97 8.49 -15.10
C ALA A 32 4.44 8.85 -14.78
N TYR A 33 4.70 9.98 -14.12
CA TYR A 33 6.05 10.40 -13.72
C TYR A 33 6.72 9.40 -12.78
N ILE A 34 6.05 8.98 -11.70
CA ILE A 34 6.64 8.06 -10.72
C ILE A 34 6.79 6.63 -11.24
N ASN A 35 5.90 6.20 -12.15
CA ASN A 35 5.97 4.85 -12.74
C ASN A 35 6.69 4.82 -14.09
N ALA A 36 7.25 5.94 -14.55
CA ALA A 36 8.02 5.95 -15.79
C ALA A 36 9.22 4.99 -15.70
N PRO A 37 9.71 4.46 -16.84
CA PRO A 37 10.90 3.62 -16.84
C PRO A 37 12.09 4.33 -16.21
N ALA A 38 12.89 3.61 -15.43
CA ALA A 38 14.10 4.11 -14.78
C ALA A 38 15.26 3.15 -15.09
N ALA A 39 16.48 3.67 -15.25
CA ALA A 39 17.64 2.85 -15.56
C ALA A 39 18.03 1.93 -14.39
N ASN A 40 17.73 2.34 -13.16
CA ASN A 40 17.98 1.60 -11.92
C ASN A 40 17.06 2.09 -10.79
N ASP A 41 17.05 1.37 -9.67
CA ASP A 41 16.20 1.71 -8.51
C ASP A 41 16.56 3.07 -7.90
N LEU A 42 17.82 3.49 -7.96
CA LEU A 42 18.23 4.80 -7.47
C LEU A 42 17.55 5.93 -8.27
N GLU A 43 17.49 5.82 -9.60
CA GLU A 43 16.79 6.79 -10.43
C GLU A 43 15.27 6.80 -10.16
N ALA A 44 14.67 5.62 -9.95
CA ALA A 44 13.25 5.52 -9.57
C ALA A 44 12.98 6.20 -8.21
N ILE A 45 13.84 5.98 -7.21
CA ILE A 45 13.72 6.57 -5.87
C ILE A 45 13.95 8.08 -5.89
N ARG A 46 14.84 8.59 -6.75
CA ARG A 46 15.10 10.04 -6.91
C ARG A 46 13.87 10.85 -7.31
N ARG A 47 12.85 10.21 -7.87
CA ARG A 47 11.54 10.83 -8.17
C ARG A 47 10.68 11.04 -6.92
N GLN A 48 11.13 10.58 -5.76
CA GLN A 48 10.48 10.65 -4.45
C GLN A 48 8.99 10.28 -4.51
N PRO A 49 8.66 9.01 -4.78
CA PRO A 49 7.28 8.57 -4.96
C PRO A 49 6.34 8.96 -3.81
N TRP A 50 6.85 8.98 -2.57
CA TRP A 50 6.10 9.41 -1.39
C TRP A 50 5.65 10.87 -1.46
N THR A 51 6.50 11.77 -1.93
CA THR A 51 6.19 13.19 -2.12
C THR A 51 5.11 13.37 -3.19
N VAL A 52 5.20 12.59 -4.27
CA VAL A 52 4.19 12.61 -5.34
C VAL A 52 2.84 12.05 -4.85
N MET A 53 2.85 11.00 -4.05
CA MET A 53 1.61 10.46 -3.45
C MET A 53 0.95 11.46 -2.50
N LEU A 54 1.74 12.19 -1.71
CA LEU A 54 1.23 13.28 -0.89
C LEU A 54 0.66 14.42 -1.75
N PHE A 55 1.33 14.78 -2.84
CA PHE A 55 0.81 15.76 -3.79
C PHE A 55 -0.55 15.33 -4.35
N ILE A 56 -0.71 14.08 -4.78
CA ILE A 56 -1.99 13.55 -5.27
C ILE A 56 -3.06 13.60 -4.17
N LYS A 57 -2.73 13.24 -2.92
CA LYS A 57 -3.63 13.38 -1.76
C LYS A 57 -4.11 14.83 -1.62
N TRP A 58 -3.22 15.81 -1.73
CA TRP A 58 -3.58 17.24 -1.64
C TRP A 58 -4.47 17.71 -2.78
N VAL A 59 -4.24 17.24 -4.01
CA VAL A 59 -5.11 17.55 -5.16
C VAL A 59 -6.52 17.00 -4.94
N LEU A 60 -6.64 15.77 -4.41
CA LEU A 60 -7.94 15.15 -4.12
C LEU A 60 -8.69 15.84 -2.98
N LEU A 61 -7.96 16.33 -1.97
CA LEU A 61 -8.52 17.03 -0.82
C LEU A 61 -8.82 18.51 -1.05
N ASP A 62 -8.44 19.06 -2.20
CA ASP A 62 -8.68 20.47 -2.49
C ASP A 62 -10.18 20.74 -2.73
N ASP A 63 -10.62 21.92 -2.29
CA ASP A 63 -12.00 22.38 -2.38
C ASP A 63 -12.47 22.62 -3.82
N LEU A 64 -11.53 22.89 -4.75
CA LEU A 64 -11.86 23.08 -6.17
C LEU A 64 -11.94 21.77 -6.96
N TYR A 65 -11.70 20.61 -6.34
CA TYR A 65 -11.79 19.32 -7.05
C TYR A 65 -13.19 19.12 -7.67
N PRO A 66 -13.30 18.68 -8.94
CA PRO A 66 -12.24 18.17 -9.85
C PRO A 66 -11.52 19.23 -10.72
N ASN A 67 -11.90 20.51 -10.61
CA ASN A 67 -11.37 21.63 -11.38
C ASN A 67 -11.28 21.38 -12.90
N ASP A 68 -12.39 20.97 -13.52
CA ASP A 68 -12.42 20.65 -14.95
C ASP A 68 -12.20 21.86 -15.88
N ALA A 69 -12.37 23.08 -15.34
CA ALA A 69 -12.12 24.35 -16.03
C ALA A 69 -10.63 24.76 -16.07
N GLY A 70 -9.76 24.03 -15.36
CA GLY A 70 -8.33 24.30 -15.36
C GLY A 70 -7.67 24.08 -16.73
N ARG A 71 -6.45 24.59 -16.90
CA ARG A 71 -5.65 24.34 -18.10
C ARG A 71 -5.13 22.90 -18.15
N GLU A 72 -4.84 22.41 -19.34
CA GLU A 72 -4.09 21.16 -19.51
C GLU A 72 -2.71 21.27 -18.88
N VAL A 73 -2.22 20.17 -18.31
CA VAL A 73 -0.90 20.09 -17.68
C VAL A 73 0.09 19.39 -18.63
N ASN A 74 1.27 19.97 -18.80
CA ASN A 74 2.39 19.32 -19.49
C ASN A 74 3.46 18.84 -18.49
N ASP A 75 4.47 18.15 -18.98
CA ASP A 75 5.49 17.56 -18.12
C ASP A 75 6.33 18.63 -17.40
N ASN A 76 6.61 19.78 -18.03
CA ASN A 76 7.33 20.89 -17.38
C ASN A 76 6.55 21.47 -16.19
N ASP A 77 5.22 21.57 -16.32
CA ASP A 77 4.36 22.02 -15.24
C ASP A 77 4.41 21.06 -14.03
N ILE A 78 4.39 19.75 -14.28
CA ILE A 78 4.55 18.73 -13.23
C ILE A 78 5.91 18.88 -12.56
N HIS A 79 7.00 18.96 -13.31
CA HIS A 79 8.34 19.13 -12.75
C HIS A 79 8.44 20.37 -11.86
N ARG A 80 7.84 21.50 -12.27
CA ARG A 80 7.84 22.73 -11.46
C ARG A 80 7.05 22.58 -10.15
N ILE A 81 5.91 21.90 -10.18
CA ILE A 81 5.11 21.65 -8.97
C ILE A 81 5.86 20.70 -8.03
N LEU A 82 6.38 19.59 -8.55
CA LEU A 82 7.12 18.61 -7.77
C LEU A 82 8.41 19.19 -7.20
N GLN A 83 9.13 19.99 -7.97
CA GLN A 83 10.31 20.71 -7.47
C GLN A 83 9.96 21.61 -6.27
N SER A 84 8.82 22.30 -6.30
CA SER A 84 8.36 23.07 -5.15
C SER A 84 7.96 22.19 -3.96
N MET A 85 7.44 20.99 -4.19
CA MET A 85 7.22 20.01 -3.12
C MET A 85 8.55 19.55 -2.49
N LEU A 86 9.60 19.40 -3.29
CA LEU A 86 10.94 19.05 -2.81
C LEU A 86 11.56 20.17 -1.99
N GLU A 87 11.50 21.41 -2.47
CA GLU A 87 11.98 22.61 -1.76
C GLU A 87 11.24 22.81 -0.43
N MET A 88 9.98 22.40 -0.35
CA MET A 88 9.20 22.41 0.90
C MET A 88 9.80 21.49 1.97
N ALA A 89 10.56 20.45 1.59
CA ALA A 89 11.21 19.56 2.54
C ALA A 89 12.26 20.30 3.41
N ASP A 90 12.83 21.41 2.92
CA ASP A 90 13.75 22.27 3.69
C ASP A 90 13.04 23.00 4.85
N LYS A 91 11.71 22.99 4.87
CA LYS A 91 10.87 23.55 5.95
C LYS A 91 10.45 22.50 6.97
N LEU A 92 10.90 21.26 6.83
CA LEU A 92 10.65 20.20 7.80
C LEU A 92 11.64 20.25 8.96
N ARG A 93 11.32 19.53 10.03
CA ARG A 93 12.25 19.35 11.14
C ARG A 93 13.50 18.62 10.68
N MET A 94 14.65 19.23 10.95
CA MET A 94 15.95 18.63 10.70
C MET A 94 16.30 17.59 11.77
N PRO A 95 17.23 16.64 11.51
CA PRO A 95 17.56 15.58 12.45
C PRO A 95 17.98 16.07 13.84
N ASN A 96 18.64 17.23 13.91
CA ASN A 96 19.08 17.88 15.15
C ASN A 96 17.94 18.59 15.91
N GLU A 97 16.74 18.69 15.33
CA GLU A 97 15.54 19.26 15.95
C GLU A 97 14.64 18.17 16.57
N TYR A 98 15.07 16.90 16.54
CA TYR A 98 14.43 15.80 17.25
C TYR A 98 15.17 15.50 18.56
N GLU A 99 14.43 15.06 19.59
CA GLU A 99 15.00 14.60 20.87
C GLU A 99 15.98 13.42 20.67
N HIS A 100 15.61 12.51 19.77
CA HIS A 100 16.44 11.36 19.40
C HIS A 100 16.43 11.16 17.89
N LEU A 101 17.61 10.90 17.33
CA LEU A 101 17.80 10.63 15.90
C LEU A 101 16.98 9.41 15.41
N SER A 102 16.71 8.45 16.29
CA SER A 102 15.84 7.30 16.00
C SER A 102 14.41 7.72 15.63
N LEU A 103 13.88 8.81 16.21
CA LEU A 103 12.55 9.32 15.89
C LEU A 103 12.49 9.90 14.46
N PHE A 104 13.54 10.60 14.05
CA PHE A 104 13.70 11.09 12.69
C PHE A 104 13.74 9.93 11.69
N PHE A 105 14.61 8.94 11.92
CA PHE A 105 14.69 7.77 11.04
C PHE A 105 13.40 6.96 11.00
N ARG A 106 12.68 6.85 12.12
CA ARG A 106 11.38 6.17 12.17
C ARG A 106 10.37 6.85 11.24
N ASN A 107 10.30 8.18 11.23
CA ASN A 107 9.41 8.93 10.34
C ASN A 107 9.76 8.70 8.87
N LEU A 108 11.06 8.76 8.52
CA LEU A 108 11.51 8.47 7.16
C LEU A 108 11.20 7.03 6.75
N ALA A 109 11.42 6.06 7.63
CA ALA A 109 11.20 4.66 7.35
C ALA A 109 9.73 4.36 7.01
N PHE A 110 8.79 4.88 7.80
CA PHE A 110 7.35 4.67 7.56
C PHE A 110 6.89 5.20 6.20
N GLN A 111 7.46 6.32 5.77
CA GLN A 111 7.08 6.94 4.51
C GLN A 111 7.80 6.29 3.31
N GLN A 112 9.11 6.06 3.41
CA GLN A 112 9.95 5.73 2.24
C GLN A 112 10.10 4.23 2.00
N PHE A 113 10.25 3.42 3.05
CA PHE A 113 10.59 2.00 2.90
C PHE A 113 9.61 1.21 2.04
N PRO A 114 8.27 1.46 2.11
CA PRO A 114 7.34 0.80 1.22
C PRO A 114 7.65 0.90 -0.28
N TYR A 115 8.32 1.98 -0.69
CA TYR A 115 8.69 2.23 -2.07
C TYR A 115 10.05 1.65 -2.44
N GLN A 116 10.88 1.30 -1.45
CA GLN A 116 12.28 0.93 -1.66
C GLN A 116 12.56 -0.56 -1.43
N ILE A 117 11.75 -1.26 -0.64
CA ILE A 117 11.99 -2.68 -0.37
C ILE A 117 11.62 -3.49 -1.62
N ASP A 118 12.54 -4.34 -2.06
CA ASP A 118 12.34 -5.27 -3.16
C ASP A 118 11.16 -6.22 -2.92
N PHE A 119 10.43 -6.50 -3.99
CA PHE A 119 9.41 -7.52 -3.96
C PHE A 119 10.05 -8.90 -4.01
N HIS A 120 9.54 -9.79 -3.17
CA HIS A 120 9.93 -11.17 -3.22
C HIS A 120 8.70 -12.08 -3.22
N PHE A 121 8.65 -12.97 -4.22
CA PHE A 121 7.50 -13.84 -4.45
C PHE A 121 7.13 -14.72 -3.23
N TRP A 122 8.11 -15.08 -2.39
CA TRP A 122 7.86 -15.86 -1.18
C TRP A 122 6.97 -15.15 -0.16
N HIS A 123 6.86 -13.82 -0.17
CA HIS A 123 5.92 -13.11 0.70
C HIS A 123 4.47 -13.43 0.34
N LEU A 124 4.15 -13.51 -0.96
CA LEU A 124 2.84 -13.94 -1.41
C LEU A 124 2.63 -15.44 -1.18
N SER A 125 3.64 -16.27 -1.47
CA SER A 125 3.58 -17.72 -1.20
C SER A 125 3.30 -18.01 0.26
N ARG A 126 3.83 -17.20 1.19
CA ARG A 126 3.57 -17.32 2.63
C ARG A 126 2.08 -17.19 2.94
N GLN A 127 1.35 -16.28 2.29
CA GLN A 127 -0.10 -16.18 2.49
C GLN A 127 -0.82 -17.46 2.04
N SER A 128 -0.40 -18.07 0.94
CA SER A 128 -0.98 -19.35 0.51
C SER A 128 -0.73 -20.46 1.54
N ILE A 129 0.50 -20.55 2.05
CA ILE A 129 0.87 -21.55 3.08
C ILE A 129 0.06 -21.34 4.36
N LEU A 130 -0.09 -20.10 4.81
CA LEU A 130 -0.79 -19.78 6.05
C LEU A 130 -2.31 -19.94 5.94
N PHE A 131 -2.90 -19.62 4.78
CA PHE A 131 -4.34 -19.42 4.69
C PHE A 131 -5.06 -20.34 3.70
N SER A 132 -4.46 -20.76 2.59
CA SER A 132 -5.17 -21.53 1.55
C SER A 132 -5.53 -22.96 1.99
N LYS A 133 -4.73 -23.57 2.88
CA LYS A 133 -4.93 -24.95 3.32
C LYS A 133 -5.84 -25.08 4.55
N LEU A 134 -6.44 -23.98 4.99
CA LEU A 134 -7.39 -24.00 6.09
C LEU A 134 -8.68 -24.67 5.64
N ASP A 135 -9.30 -25.44 6.54
CA ASP A 135 -10.59 -26.08 6.33
C ASP A 135 -11.63 -25.05 5.87
N ASN A 136 -12.51 -25.41 4.94
CA ASN A 136 -13.54 -24.50 4.41
C ASN A 136 -14.49 -23.99 5.52
N ASN A 137 -14.66 -24.74 6.60
CA ASN A 137 -15.41 -24.31 7.77
C ASN A 137 -14.61 -23.46 8.76
N HIS A 138 -13.31 -23.27 8.53
CA HIS A 138 -12.46 -22.43 9.38
C HIS A 138 -12.94 -20.98 9.37
N TYR A 139 -12.89 -20.33 10.55
CA TYR A 139 -13.36 -18.95 10.72
C TYR A 139 -12.74 -17.98 9.69
N ILE A 140 -11.43 -18.09 9.45
CA ILE A 140 -10.71 -17.23 8.51
C ILE A 140 -11.26 -17.36 7.09
N GLN A 141 -11.49 -18.59 6.60
CA GLN A 141 -12.05 -18.82 5.26
C GLN A 141 -13.44 -18.18 5.14
N LYS A 142 -14.35 -18.51 6.06
CA LYS A 142 -15.73 -17.99 6.03
C LYS A 142 -15.79 -16.47 6.07
N GLU A 143 -15.01 -15.86 6.96
CA GLU A 143 -15.06 -14.43 7.17
C GLU A 143 -14.37 -13.67 6.03
N PHE A 144 -13.30 -14.22 5.44
CA PHE A 144 -12.70 -13.68 4.24
C PHE A 144 -13.70 -13.70 3.07
N THR A 145 -14.31 -14.85 2.78
CA THR A 145 -15.32 -14.97 1.71
C THR A 145 -16.51 -14.04 1.95
N ARG A 146 -16.96 -13.89 3.20
CA ARG A 146 -18.03 -12.95 3.57
C ARG A 146 -17.66 -11.49 3.29
N LYS A 147 -16.39 -11.10 3.47
CA LYS A 147 -15.92 -9.72 3.30
C LYS A 147 -15.60 -9.36 1.86
N THR A 148 -15.02 -10.29 1.10
CA THR A 148 -14.49 -10.03 -0.24
C THR A 148 -15.36 -10.61 -1.36
N GLY A 149 -16.24 -11.56 -1.03
CA GLY A 149 -16.94 -12.38 -2.01
C GLY A 149 -16.04 -13.43 -2.68
N LEU A 150 -14.85 -13.69 -2.14
CA LEU A 150 -13.84 -14.59 -2.71
C LEU A 150 -13.34 -15.59 -1.71
N ASP A 151 -13.08 -16.81 -2.18
CA ASP A 151 -12.28 -17.74 -1.40
C ASP A 151 -10.80 -17.32 -1.45
N ILE A 152 -10.04 -17.71 -0.42
CA ILE A 152 -8.64 -17.30 -0.28
C ILE A 152 -7.80 -17.78 -1.46
N GLN A 153 -8.07 -18.98 -1.99
CA GLN A 153 -7.34 -19.50 -3.14
C GLN A 153 -7.61 -18.67 -4.41
N ASP A 154 -8.86 -18.27 -4.66
CA ASP A 154 -9.20 -17.40 -5.80
C ASP A 154 -8.47 -16.06 -5.70
N PHE A 155 -8.45 -15.48 -4.49
CA PHE A 155 -7.75 -14.22 -4.26
C PHE A 155 -6.25 -14.34 -4.59
N ILE A 156 -5.59 -15.41 -4.11
CA ILE A 156 -4.16 -15.61 -4.34
C ILE A 156 -3.84 -15.85 -5.81
N ASP A 157 -4.63 -16.66 -6.50
CA ASP A 157 -4.46 -16.92 -7.93
C ASP A 157 -4.56 -15.61 -8.73
N LEU A 158 -5.57 -14.79 -8.45
CA LEU A 158 -5.77 -13.49 -9.09
C LEU A 158 -4.69 -12.47 -8.69
N ALA A 159 -4.20 -12.51 -7.45
CA ALA A 159 -3.08 -11.69 -6.99
C ALA A 159 -1.79 -12.04 -7.74
N VAL A 160 -1.44 -13.33 -7.91
CA VAL A 160 -0.28 -13.77 -8.68
C VAL A 160 -0.34 -13.25 -10.12
N VAL A 161 -1.49 -13.41 -10.78
CA VAL A 161 -1.66 -12.94 -12.17
C VAL A 161 -1.60 -11.43 -12.28
N THR A 162 -2.08 -10.70 -11.27
CA THR A 162 -1.95 -9.24 -11.20
C THR A 162 -0.49 -8.82 -11.01
N LEU A 163 0.25 -9.49 -10.13
CA LEU A 163 1.68 -9.23 -9.92
C LEU A 163 2.47 -9.47 -11.21
N ALA A 164 2.19 -10.58 -11.91
CA ALA A 164 2.84 -10.92 -13.17
C ALA A 164 2.66 -9.82 -14.24
N ARG A 165 1.53 -9.10 -14.23
CA ARG A 165 1.31 -7.93 -15.11
C ARG A 165 2.37 -6.86 -14.91
N PHE A 166 2.78 -6.59 -13.66
CA PHE A 166 3.58 -5.43 -13.28
C PHE A 166 5.02 -5.77 -12.88
N LEU A 167 5.37 -7.06 -12.74
CA LEU A 167 6.70 -7.47 -12.27
C LEU A 167 7.79 -7.16 -13.28
N ASN A 168 7.54 -7.42 -14.56
CA ASN A 168 8.53 -7.31 -15.65
C ASN A 168 8.08 -6.34 -16.75
N SER A 169 6.97 -5.65 -16.58
CA SER A 169 6.46 -4.71 -17.56
C SER A 169 6.59 -3.27 -17.05
N GLN A 170 6.66 -2.33 -17.98
CA GLN A 170 6.56 -0.90 -17.71
C GLN A 170 5.11 -0.42 -17.76
N GLU A 171 4.15 -1.37 -17.66
CA GLU A 171 2.74 -1.08 -17.76
C GLU A 171 2.26 -0.41 -16.49
N THR A 172 1.48 0.65 -16.66
CA THR A 172 0.85 1.38 -15.55
C THR A 172 -0.66 1.19 -15.55
N TYR A 173 -1.15 0.31 -16.43
CA TYR A 173 -2.57 0.08 -16.68
C TYR A 173 -2.92 -1.39 -16.66
N LEU A 174 -4.04 -1.70 -16.01
CA LEU A 174 -4.64 -3.03 -15.96
C LEU A 174 -6.03 -2.97 -16.59
N HIS A 175 -6.22 -3.76 -17.65
CA HIS A 175 -7.53 -3.97 -18.27
C HIS A 175 -8.15 -5.28 -17.75
N GLU A 176 -9.47 -5.37 -17.62
CA GLU A 176 -10.15 -6.60 -17.14
C GLU A 176 -9.81 -7.82 -18.01
N ASN A 177 -9.67 -7.63 -19.33
CA ASN A 177 -9.26 -8.67 -20.28
C ASN A 177 -7.89 -9.29 -19.99
N TRP A 178 -7.05 -8.69 -19.13
CA TRP A 178 -5.82 -9.33 -18.65
C TRP A 178 -6.10 -10.70 -18.01
N PHE A 179 -7.26 -10.85 -17.38
CA PHE A 179 -7.68 -12.09 -16.73
C PHE A 179 -8.43 -13.04 -17.69
N SER A 180 -8.43 -12.77 -19.00
CA SER A 180 -9.18 -13.57 -19.96
C SER A 180 -8.79 -15.05 -19.99
N THR A 181 -7.50 -15.34 -19.81
CA THR A 181 -6.97 -16.71 -19.72
C THR A 181 -7.41 -17.47 -18.47
N LEU A 182 -7.93 -16.75 -17.47
CA LEU A 182 -8.42 -17.31 -16.21
C LEU A 182 -9.92 -17.58 -16.20
N HIS A 183 -10.68 -17.20 -17.24
CA HIS A 183 -12.13 -17.36 -17.26
C HIS A 183 -12.60 -18.82 -17.15
N THR A 184 -11.74 -19.78 -17.52
CA THR A 184 -12.01 -21.22 -17.36
C THR A 184 -12.01 -21.66 -15.90
N LYS A 185 -11.26 -20.97 -15.03
CA LYS A 185 -11.10 -21.32 -13.60
C LYS A 185 -11.82 -20.34 -12.67
N HIS A 186 -11.90 -19.07 -13.03
CA HIS A 186 -12.50 -18.02 -12.22
C HIS A 186 -13.60 -17.30 -13.01
N SER A 187 -14.79 -17.20 -12.41
CA SER A 187 -15.90 -16.49 -13.05
C SER A 187 -15.61 -15.00 -13.19
N ALA A 188 -16.25 -14.35 -14.17
CA ALA A 188 -16.15 -12.89 -14.33
C ALA A 188 -16.56 -12.14 -13.05
N ASN A 189 -17.50 -12.68 -12.28
CA ASN A 189 -17.89 -12.09 -10.99
C ASN A 189 -16.74 -12.15 -9.96
N LYS A 190 -16.02 -13.27 -9.86
CA LYS A 190 -14.86 -13.38 -8.97
C LYS A 190 -13.76 -12.39 -9.35
N ILE A 191 -13.47 -12.22 -10.64
CA ILE A 191 -12.49 -11.23 -11.11
C ILE A 191 -12.92 -9.81 -10.70
N LYS A 192 -14.20 -9.46 -10.85
CA LYS A 192 -14.73 -8.16 -10.43
C LYS A 192 -14.66 -7.97 -8.91
N CYS A 193 -15.03 -8.98 -8.12
CA CYS A 193 -14.87 -8.95 -6.67
C CYS A 193 -13.40 -8.70 -6.30
N PHE A 194 -12.45 -9.41 -6.91
CA PHE A 194 -11.02 -9.22 -6.67
C PHE A 194 -10.57 -7.80 -7.01
N LEU A 195 -10.88 -7.30 -8.20
CA LEU A 195 -10.50 -5.94 -8.58
C LEU A 195 -11.10 -4.91 -7.63
N SER A 196 -12.33 -5.11 -7.14
CA SER A 196 -12.96 -4.22 -6.14
C SER A 196 -12.26 -4.24 -4.77
N THR A 197 -11.48 -5.28 -4.46
CA THR A 197 -10.73 -5.38 -3.20
C THR A 197 -9.47 -4.51 -3.16
N ILE A 198 -8.88 -4.26 -4.33
CA ILE A 198 -7.60 -3.54 -4.48
C ILE A 198 -7.75 -2.23 -5.27
N SER A 199 -8.98 -1.87 -5.64
CA SER A 199 -9.25 -0.63 -6.38
C SER A 199 -10.44 0.14 -5.85
N LYS A 200 -10.43 1.44 -6.10
CA LYS A 200 -11.58 2.32 -5.88
C LYS A 200 -11.69 3.34 -7.00
N ASP A 201 -12.92 3.78 -7.27
CA ASP A 201 -13.16 4.94 -8.12
C ASP A 201 -12.55 6.20 -7.49
N ILE A 202 -12.06 7.12 -8.31
CA ILE A 202 -11.37 8.32 -7.82
C ILE A 202 -12.26 9.20 -6.92
N ASN A 203 -13.57 9.27 -7.18
CA ASN A 203 -14.50 10.00 -6.33
C ASN A 203 -14.68 9.29 -4.99
N LYS A 204 -14.73 7.95 -5.00
CA LYS A 204 -14.80 7.18 -3.75
C LYS A 204 -13.51 7.28 -2.94
N ILE A 205 -12.36 7.36 -3.59
CA ILE A 205 -11.08 7.66 -2.94
C ILE A 205 -11.18 9.03 -2.25
N ARG A 206 -11.63 10.05 -2.98
CA ARG A 206 -11.80 11.40 -2.42
C ARG A 206 -12.72 11.42 -1.20
N GLU A 207 -13.87 10.77 -1.25
CA GLU A 207 -14.79 10.65 -0.11
C GLU A 207 -14.07 10.10 1.13
N ILE A 208 -13.32 9.00 0.98
CA ILE A 208 -12.56 8.39 2.08
C ILE A 208 -11.49 9.33 2.63
N LEU A 209 -10.83 10.10 1.75
CA LEU A 209 -9.83 11.06 2.18
C LEU A 209 -10.45 12.22 2.96
N ILE A 210 -11.60 12.73 2.52
CA ILE A 210 -12.32 13.81 3.21
C ILE A 210 -12.82 13.35 4.58
N ASP A 211 -13.36 12.14 4.68
CA ASP A 211 -13.84 11.57 5.95
C ASP A 211 -12.72 11.46 7.00
N LYS A 212 -11.47 11.29 6.54
CA LYS A 212 -10.27 11.22 7.39
C LYS A 212 -9.55 12.56 7.54
N ASP A 213 -9.91 13.58 6.77
CA ASP A 213 -9.25 14.89 6.77
C ASP A 213 -9.76 15.75 7.93
N ASN A 214 -8.84 16.42 8.62
CA ASN A 214 -9.17 17.36 9.69
C ASN A 214 -9.09 18.83 9.22
N GLY A 215 -8.89 19.05 7.92
CA GLY A 215 -8.77 20.36 7.28
C GLY A 215 -7.46 21.10 7.57
N LYS A 216 -6.59 20.53 8.41
CA LYS A 216 -5.26 21.06 8.70
C LYS A 216 -4.27 20.46 7.70
N ARG A 217 -3.16 21.16 7.48
CA ARG A 217 -2.05 20.67 6.64
C ARG A 217 -0.76 20.70 7.44
N PRO A 218 -0.64 19.84 8.47
CA PRO A 218 0.54 19.83 9.31
C PRO A 218 1.76 19.30 8.56
N ALA A 219 2.96 19.71 8.98
CA ALA A 219 4.23 19.21 8.46
C ALA A 219 4.39 17.70 8.60
N THR A 220 3.68 17.10 9.57
CA THR A 220 3.67 15.64 9.78
C THR A 220 3.09 14.87 8.61
N GLU A 221 2.28 15.50 7.73
CA GLU A 221 1.77 14.83 6.52
C GLU A 221 2.89 14.35 5.60
N GLN A 222 4.06 15.01 5.64
CA GLN A 222 5.26 14.59 4.90
C GLN A 222 5.90 13.32 5.44
N PHE A 223 5.36 12.71 6.50
CA PHE A 223 5.82 11.43 7.03
C PHE A 223 4.69 10.40 7.14
N GLU A 224 3.49 10.76 6.67
CA GLU A 224 2.33 9.86 6.70
C GLU A 224 2.46 8.77 5.63
N ALA A 225 1.95 7.58 5.95
CA ALA A 225 1.78 6.53 4.97
C ALA A 225 0.76 6.98 3.91
N THR A 226 1.01 6.58 2.66
CA THR A 226 0.11 6.91 1.57
C THR A 226 -1.26 6.23 1.74
N PRO A 227 -2.39 6.93 1.54
CA PRO A 227 -3.70 6.30 1.58
C PRO A 227 -3.88 5.27 0.44
N PHE A 228 -3.09 5.37 -0.62
CA PHE A 228 -3.11 4.45 -1.77
C PHE A 228 -2.67 3.01 -1.43
N PHE A 229 -2.17 2.76 -0.21
CA PHE A 229 -1.98 1.39 0.28
C PHE A 229 -3.29 0.60 0.35
N GLU A 230 -4.40 1.23 0.73
CA GLU A 230 -5.69 0.55 0.85
C GLU A 230 -6.28 0.19 -0.53
N PHE A 231 -5.96 1.00 -1.54
CA PHE A 231 -6.47 0.92 -2.92
C PHE A 231 -5.33 1.25 -3.90
N PRO A 232 -4.40 0.31 -4.15
CA PRO A 232 -3.24 0.56 -5.01
C PRO A 232 -3.59 0.79 -6.48
N LEU A 233 -4.84 0.54 -6.88
CA LEU A 233 -5.36 0.80 -8.21
C LEU A 233 -6.49 1.84 -8.16
N ILE A 234 -6.47 2.78 -9.11
CA ILE A 234 -7.56 3.74 -9.32
C ILE A 234 -8.43 3.22 -10.47
N LYS A 235 -9.71 2.97 -10.19
CA LYS A 235 -10.67 2.56 -11.20
C LYS A 235 -11.02 3.75 -12.09
N VAL A 236 -10.94 3.55 -13.40
CA VAL A 236 -11.36 4.50 -14.45
C VAL A 236 -12.30 3.79 -15.43
N ALA A 237 -12.88 4.53 -16.39
CA ALA A 237 -13.91 4.00 -17.29
C ALA A 237 -13.50 2.70 -18.01
N ASN A 238 -12.24 2.60 -18.46
CA ASN A 238 -11.76 1.50 -19.30
C ASN A 238 -10.78 0.54 -18.59
N GLY A 239 -10.76 0.54 -17.25
CA GLY A 239 -9.82 -0.29 -16.48
C GLY A 239 -9.28 0.39 -15.23
N TYR A 240 -8.00 0.15 -14.94
CA TYR A 240 -7.40 0.52 -13.67
C TYR A 240 -6.00 1.11 -13.85
N ILE A 241 -5.76 2.27 -13.25
CA ILE A 241 -4.47 2.94 -13.23
C ILE A 241 -3.72 2.49 -11.97
N LEU A 242 -2.47 2.06 -12.15
CA LEU A 242 -1.57 1.72 -11.06
C LEU A 242 -1.11 3.00 -10.34
N THR A 243 -1.23 3.02 -9.01
CA THR A 243 -0.66 4.12 -8.22
C THR A 243 0.86 3.98 -8.16
N HIS A 244 1.37 2.85 -7.64
CA HIS A 244 2.79 2.52 -7.64
C HIS A 244 3.00 1.01 -7.51
N LYS A 245 3.95 0.44 -8.26
CA LYS A 245 4.21 -1.01 -8.28
C LYS A 245 4.45 -1.60 -6.88
N ASN A 246 5.32 -0.97 -6.09
CA ASN A 246 5.68 -1.50 -4.77
C ASN A 246 4.53 -1.38 -3.78
N ILE A 247 3.65 -0.37 -3.92
CA ILE A 247 2.48 -0.22 -3.06
C ILE A 247 1.45 -1.31 -3.37
N LEU A 248 1.22 -1.62 -4.65
CA LEU A 248 0.40 -2.76 -5.06
C LEU A 248 0.96 -4.07 -4.50
N PHE A 249 2.27 -4.28 -4.62
CA PHE A 249 2.93 -5.52 -4.21
C PHE A 249 2.78 -5.74 -2.71
N ARG A 250 3.11 -4.72 -1.89
CA ARG A 250 2.94 -4.77 -0.43
C ARG A 250 1.49 -4.99 -0.03
N ARG A 251 0.55 -4.33 -0.71
CA ARG A 251 -0.87 -4.54 -0.45
C ARG A 251 -1.26 -5.99 -0.69
N LEU A 252 -0.84 -6.57 -1.81
CA LEU A 252 -1.14 -7.96 -2.14
C LEU A 252 -0.47 -8.94 -1.16
N GLU A 253 0.76 -8.69 -0.72
CA GLU A 253 1.52 -9.52 0.24
C GLU A 253 0.90 -9.63 1.63
N HIS A 254 0.13 -8.62 2.05
CA HIS A 254 -0.46 -8.56 3.40
C HIS A 254 -1.99 -8.55 3.41
N TYR A 255 -2.62 -8.57 2.23
CA TYR A 255 -4.06 -8.34 2.09
C TYR A 255 -4.92 -9.20 3.02
N ILE A 256 -4.69 -10.53 3.03
CA ILE A 256 -5.51 -11.46 3.81
C ILE A 256 -5.35 -11.17 5.30
N TYR A 257 -4.10 -11.02 5.76
CA TYR A 257 -3.83 -10.71 7.17
C TYR A 257 -4.49 -9.38 7.60
N ASP A 258 -4.32 -8.32 6.80
CA ASP A 258 -4.82 -6.98 7.12
C ASP A 258 -6.35 -6.91 7.16
N ILE A 259 -7.03 -7.54 6.20
CA ILE A 259 -8.49 -7.58 6.16
C ILE A 259 -9.06 -8.38 7.34
N MET A 260 -8.42 -9.49 7.67
CA MET A 260 -8.88 -10.32 8.77
C MET A 260 -8.66 -9.63 10.13
N ARG A 261 -7.50 -9.01 10.32
CA ARG A 261 -7.17 -8.28 11.54
C ARG A 261 -8.04 -7.04 11.72
N SER A 262 -8.32 -6.29 10.66
CA SER A 262 -9.18 -5.11 10.71
C SER A 262 -10.65 -5.43 10.99
N THR A 263 -11.10 -6.65 10.66
CA THR A 263 -12.49 -7.06 10.86
C THR A 263 -12.80 -7.43 12.32
N ASN A 264 -11.96 -8.26 12.94
CA ASN A 264 -12.04 -8.59 14.36
C ASN A 264 -10.67 -9.06 14.84
N SER A 265 -9.85 -8.13 15.32
CA SER A 265 -8.46 -8.42 15.68
C SER A 265 -8.35 -9.52 16.75
N THR A 266 -9.18 -9.49 17.78
CA THR A 266 -9.13 -10.49 18.87
C THR A 266 -9.42 -11.88 18.34
N LYS A 267 -10.59 -12.06 17.72
CA LYS A 267 -11.03 -13.38 17.21
C LYS A 267 -10.13 -13.92 16.11
N PHE A 268 -9.57 -13.03 15.27
CA PHE A 268 -8.58 -13.42 14.28
C PHE A 268 -7.29 -13.90 14.93
N MET A 269 -6.71 -13.14 15.86
CA MET A 269 -5.43 -13.48 16.51
C MET A 269 -5.54 -14.77 17.32
N ASP A 270 -6.66 -15.03 18.00
CA ASP A 270 -6.94 -16.28 18.72
C ASP A 270 -6.83 -17.52 17.81
N ARG A 271 -7.17 -17.38 16.53
CA ARG A 271 -7.09 -18.48 15.55
C ARG A 271 -5.80 -18.49 14.76
N PHE A 272 -5.22 -17.31 14.53
CA PHE A 272 -4.01 -17.15 13.73
C PHE A 272 -2.74 -17.61 14.48
N GLY A 273 -2.68 -17.46 15.80
CA GLY A 273 -1.51 -17.85 16.60
C GLY A 273 -1.03 -19.28 16.32
N GLY A 274 -1.93 -20.26 16.48
CA GLY A 274 -1.60 -21.67 16.21
C GLY A 274 -1.31 -22.00 14.74
N ILE A 275 -1.80 -21.20 13.79
CA ILE A 275 -1.46 -21.34 12.36
C ILE A 275 0.00 -20.89 12.15
N PHE A 276 0.35 -19.74 12.72
CA PHE A 276 1.68 -19.15 12.60
C PHE A 276 2.74 -19.98 13.31
N GLU A 277 2.46 -20.45 14.53
CA GLU A 277 3.34 -21.36 15.27
C GLU A 277 3.66 -22.62 14.47
N ARG A 278 2.63 -23.25 13.89
CA ARG A 278 2.82 -24.44 13.05
C ARG A 278 3.65 -24.15 11.80
N TYR A 279 3.47 -22.98 11.20
CA TYR A 279 4.29 -22.54 10.07
C TYR A 279 5.77 -22.38 10.46
N VAL A 280 6.04 -21.75 11.60
CA VAL A 280 7.42 -21.58 12.13
C VAL A 280 8.03 -22.94 12.47
N GLU A 281 7.28 -23.80 13.17
CA GLU A 281 7.71 -25.16 13.51
C GLU A 281 8.07 -25.96 12.26
N ASN A 282 7.22 -25.95 11.23
CA ASN A 282 7.50 -26.63 9.96
C ASN A 282 8.75 -26.08 9.26
N SER A 283 8.96 -24.76 9.34
CA SER A 283 10.15 -24.11 8.77
C SER A 283 11.42 -24.53 9.52
N LEU A 284 11.39 -24.57 10.85
CA LEU A 284 12.53 -25.02 11.67
C LEU A 284 12.87 -26.49 11.44
N LYS A 285 11.84 -27.36 11.37
CA LYS A 285 12.02 -28.78 11.01
C LYS A 285 12.66 -28.94 9.64
N HIS A 286 12.22 -28.17 8.65
CA HIS A 286 12.78 -28.22 7.31
C HIS A 286 14.24 -27.74 7.27
N SER A 287 14.58 -26.72 8.06
CA SER A 287 15.94 -26.20 8.19
C SER A 287 16.88 -27.09 9.01
N GLN A 288 16.39 -28.19 9.60
CA GLN A 288 17.18 -29.10 10.44
C GLN A 288 17.86 -28.41 11.64
N ILE A 289 17.27 -27.32 12.12
CA ILE A 289 17.74 -26.59 13.30
C ILE A 289 17.11 -27.24 14.54
N GLU A 290 17.89 -27.41 15.60
CA GLU A 290 17.35 -27.85 16.89
C GLU A 290 16.52 -26.74 17.53
N PHE A 291 15.30 -27.05 17.95
CA PHE A 291 14.40 -26.10 18.60
C PHE A 291 13.52 -26.79 19.62
N TYR A 292 13.06 -26.03 20.62
CA TYR A 292 12.09 -26.48 21.60
C TYR A 292 10.72 -25.87 21.31
N THR A 293 9.68 -26.70 21.27
CA THR A 293 8.30 -26.21 21.27
C THR A 293 7.90 -25.74 22.67
N GLU A 294 6.83 -24.97 22.79
CA GLU A 294 6.27 -24.60 24.10
C GLU A 294 5.91 -25.85 24.93
N LYS A 295 5.47 -26.92 24.28
CA LYS A 295 5.24 -28.21 24.94
C LYS A 295 6.54 -28.79 25.51
N ASN A 296 7.62 -28.79 24.74
CA ASN A 296 8.91 -29.28 25.21
C ASN A 296 9.45 -28.43 26.37
N LEU A 297 9.29 -27.11 26.30
CA LEU A 297 9.70 -26.21 27.39
C LEU A 297 8.88 -26.44 28.66
N LYS A 298 7.56 -26.63 28.55
CA LYS A 298 6.70 -26.96 29.70
C LYS A 298 7.10 -28.29 30.35
N GLU A 299 7.39 -29.31 29.56
CA GLU A 299 7.87 -30.60 30.05
C GLU A 299 9.25 -30.48 30.74
N TYR A 300 10.16 -29.71 30.14
CA TYR A 300 11.49 -29.46 30.68
C TYR A 300 11.44 -28.67 32.01
N LEU A 301 10.63 -27.61 32.06
CA LEU A 301 10.49 -26.74 33.24
C LEU A 301 9.68 -27.39 34.37
N ALA A 302 8.63 -28.14 34.04
CA ALA A 302 7.89 -28.93 35.03
C ALA A 302 8.75 -30.02 35.67
N GLY A 303 9.75 -30.55 34.94
CA GLY A 303 10.75 -31.48 35.48
C GLY A 303 11.76 -30.86 36.44
N THR A 304 11.93 -29.53 36.42
CA THR A 304 12.84 -28.80 37.33
C THR A 304 12.21 -28.32 38.64
N GLU A 305 10.88 -28.34 38.78
CA GLU A 305 10.19 -27.97 40.02
C GLU A 305 9.99 -29.15 41.01
N SER A 306 10.54 -30.34 40.73
CA SER A 306 10.41 -31.54 41.56
C SER A 306 11.73 -32.02 42.20
N LYS A 307 12.63 -31.11 42.60
CA LYS A 307 13.80 -31.46 43.44
C LYS A 307 13.99 -30.52 44.61
#